data_AF-A0A821VH54-F1
#
_entry.id   AF-A0A821VH54-F1
#
_cell.length_a   1.000
_cell.length_b   1.000
_cell.length_c   1.000
_cell.angle_alpha   90.00
_cell.angle_beta   90.00
_cell.angle_gamma   90.00
#
_symmetry.space_group_name_H-M   'P 1'
#
loop_
_entity.id
_entity.type
_entity.pdbx_description
1 polymer ?
#
loop_
_entity_poly.entity_id
_entity_poly.type
_entity_poly.pdbx_seq_one_letter_code
_entity_poly.pdbx_strand_id
1 'polypeptide(L)' 'PRFCNQLELRQENLIQKTAVYIAERAKEICDIQSRAPDSIAGASIYMACAAAGEKKPMK' A
#
# COMPACT_ATOMS: atom_id res chain seq x y z
N PRO A 1 -5.82 -8.45 -4.55
CA PRO A 1 -4.39 -8.18 -4.28
C PRO A 1 -3.91 -9.05 -3.10
N ARG A 2 -2.91 -9.90 -3.29
CA ARG A 2 -2.52 -10.94 -2.30
C ARG A 2 -1.81 -10.42 -1.04
N PHE A 3 -1.21 -9.23 -1.10
CA PHE A 3 -0.31 -8.74 -0.05
C PHE A 3 -0.99 -8.36 1.28
N CYS A 4 -2.27 -7.98 1.29
CA CYS A 4 -2.92 -7.57 2.54
C CYS A 4 -3.35 -8.75 3.44
N ASN A 5 -3.66 -9.92 2.86
CA ASN A 5 -4.14 -11.11 3.58
C ASN A 5 -3.09 -11.73 4.52
N GLN A 6 -1.79 -11.52 4.27
CA GLN A 6 -0.72 -11.96 5.17
C GLN A 6 -0.41 -10.96 6.29
N LEU A 7 -1.01 -9.76 6.26
CA LEU A 7 -0.66 -8.68 7.16
C LEU A 7 -1.60 -8.57 8.37
N GLU A 8 -2.55 -9.50 8.61
CA GLU A 8 -3.50 -9.51 9.75
C GLU A 8 -3.92 -8.09 10.18
N LEU A 9 -4.42 -7.30 9.24
CA LEU A 9 -4.80 -5.90 9.47
C LEU A 9 -6.27 -5.86 9.92
N ARG A 10 -6.60 -5.15 11.01
CA ARG A 10 -8.01 -5.08 11.46
C ARG A 10 -8.89 -4.39 10.43
N GLN A 11 -8.31 -3.47 9.66
CA GLN A 11 -8.98 -2.69 8.62
C GLN A 11 -8.50 -3.05 7.21
N GLU A 12 -8.32 -4.35 6.94
CA GLU A 12 -7.78 -4.84 5.66
C GLU A 12 -8.47 -4.24 4.43
N ASN A 13 -9.81 -4.24 4.42
CA ASN A 13 -10.59 -3.73 3.28
C ASN A 13 -10.34 -2.22 3.03
N LEU A 14 -10.22 -1.43 4.10
CA LEU A 14 -9.96 0.00 4.00
C LEU A 14 -8.54 0.24 3.50
N ILE A 15 -7.56 -0.44 4.10
CA ILE A 15 -6.14 -0.31 3.75
C ILE A 15 -5.91 -0.76 2.30
N GLN A 16 -6.56 -1.82 1.85
CA GLN A 16 -6.44 -2.33 0.49
C GLN A 16 -6.98 -1.32 -0.53
N LYS A 17 -8.16 -0.74 -0.29
CA LYS A 17 -8.72 0.31 -1.16
C LYS A 17 -7.83 1.54 -1.22
N THR A 18 -7.36 2.00 -0.06
CA THR A 18 -6.48 3.17 0.03
C THR A 18 -5.14 2.91 -0.63
N ALA A 19 -4.55 1.72 -0.45
CA ALA A 19 -3.29 1.34 -1.09
C ALA A 19 -3.42 1.28 -2.61
N VAL A 20 -4.53 0.74 -3.13
CA VAL A 20 -4.80 0.75 -4.59
C VAL A 20 -4.93 2.18 -5.10
N TYR A 21 -5.68 3.03 -4.41
CA TYR A 21 -5.84 4.43 -4.77
C TYR A 21 -4.51 5.19 -4.78
N ILE A 22 -3.67 4.99 -3.76
CA ILE A 22 -2.33 5.59 -3.68
C ILE A 22 -1.43 5.08 -4.82
N ALA A 23 -1.46 3.78 -5.12
CA ALA A 23 -0.66 3.20 -6.19
C ALA A 23 -1.08 3.72 -7.57
N GLU A 24 -2.38 3.92 -7.81
CA GLU A 24 -2.89 4.53 -9.04
C GLU A 24 -2.48 6.00 -9.15
N ARG A 25 -2.61 6.78 -8.07
CA ARG A 25 -2.15 8.18 -8.06
C ARG A 25 -0.64 8.30 -8.21
N ALA A 26 0.12 7.37 -7.63
CA ALA A 26 1.56 7.32 -7.80
C ALA A 26 1.96 7.07 -9.27
N LYS A 27 1.15 6.35 -10.06
CA LYS A 27 1.38 6.17 -11.51
C LYS A 27 1.20 7.46 -12.30
N GLU A 28 0.27 8.31 -11.87
CA GLU A 28 -0.01 9.60 -12.53
C GLU A 28 1.02 10.67 -12.15
N ILE A 29 1.52 10.65 -10.91
CA ILE A 29 2.37 11.71 -10.35
C ILE A 29 3.87 11.37 -10.48
N CYS A 30 4.24 10.10 -10.33
CA CYS A 30 5.62 9.64 -10.42
C CYS A 30 5.83 8.81 -11.68
N ASP A 31 6.92 9.06 -12.40
CA ASP A 31 7.35 8.19 -13.50
C ASP A 31 7.91 6.87 -12.95
N ILE A 32 7.02 5.92 -12.66
CA ILE A 32 7.36 4.63 -12.05
C ILE A 32 7.86 3.58 -13.05
N GLN A 33 8.16 3.98 -14.30
CA GLN A 33 8.68 3.08 -15.33
C GLN A 33 9.97 2.32 -14.94
N SER A 34 10.73 2.81 -13.96
CA SER A 34 11.99 2.19 -13.51
C SER A 34 11.89 1.50 -12.13
N ARG A 35 10.73 1.55 -11.45
CA ARG A 35 10.58 1.01 -10.09
C ARG A 35 9.93 -0.38 -10.13
N ALA A 36 10.42 -1.29 -9.28
CA ALA A 36 9.82 -2.61 -9.14
C ALA A 36 8.37 -2.50 -8.61
N PRO A 37 7.38 -3.17 -9.23
CA PRO A 37 5.98 -3.10 -8.84
C PRO A 37 5.72 -3.55 -7.39
N ASP A 38 6.51 -4.49 -6.88
CA ASP A 38 6.41 -4.96 -5.50
C ASP A 38 6.80 -3.89 -4.48
N SER A 39 7.80 -3.06 -4.80
CA SER A 39 8.23 -1.95 -3.95
C SER A 39 7.16 -0.86 -3.86
N ILE A 40 6.50 -0.57 -4.99
CA ILE A 40 5.38 0.39 -5.05
C ILE A 40 4.19 -0.12 -4.25
N ALA A 41 3.86 -1.41 -4.38
CA ALA A 41 2.79 -2.03 -3.62
C ALA A 41 3.06 -1.98 -2.11
N GLY A 42 4.29 -2.30 -1.69
CA GLY A 42 4.71 -2.22 -0.28
C GLY A 42 4.64 -0.79 0.27
N ALA A 43 5.14 0.20 -0.47
CA ALA A 43 5.07 1.61 -0.06
C ALA A 43 3.61 2.11 0.03
N SER A 44 2.76 1.70 -0.90
CA SER A 44 1.35 2.08 -0.91
C SER A 44 0.58 1.47 0.26
N ILE A 45 0.86 0.20 0.60
CA ILE A 45 0.28 -0.45 1.79
C ILE A 45 0.80 0.22 3.07
N TYR A 46 2.09 0.54 3.16
CA TYR A 46 2.65 1.26 4.31
C TYR A 46 1.98 2.62 4.51
N MET A 47 1.83 3.41 3.44
CA MET A 47 1.14 4.70 3.49
C MET A 47 -0.34 4.56 3.87
N ALA A 48 -1.02 3.54 3.32
CA ALA A 48 -2.41 3.26 3.66
C ALA A 48 -2.58 2.83 5.13
N CYS A 49 -1.67 2.01 5.67
CA CYS A 49 -1.63 1.64 7.08
C CYS A 49 -1.39 2.85 7.98
N ALA A 50 -0.42 3.71 7.62
CA ALA A 50 -0.13 4.94 8.34
C ALA A 50 -1.34 5.88 8.38
N ALA A 51 -2.05 6.04 7.26
CA ALA A 51 -3.27 6.83 7.18
C ALA A 51 -4.44 6.22 7.98
N ALA A 52 -4.53 4.90 8.04
CA ALA A 52 -5.55 4.17 8.81
C ALA A 52 -5.25 4.10 10.32
N GLY A 53 -4.12 4.64 10.78
CA GLY A 53 -3.68 4.55 12.18
C GLY A 53 -3.21 3.15 12.61
N GLU A 54 -3.07 2.23 11.65
CA GLU A 54 -2.57 0.87 11.84
C GLU A 54 -1.04 0.89 11.82
N LYS A 55 -0.42 1.10 12.99
CA LYS A 55 1.03 1.01 13.16
C LYS A 55 1.47 -0.46 13.16
N LYS A 56 1.61 -1.08 11.99
CA LYS A 56 2.43 -2.30 11.88
C LYS A 56 3.88 -1.92 11.60
N PRO A 57 4.84 -2.31 12.46
CA PRO A 57 6.25 -2.10 12.17
C PRO A 57 6.62 -2.96 10.95
N MET A 58 7.19 -2.32 9.93
CA MET A 58 7.89 -3.01 8.84
C MET A 58 9.01 -3.82 9.52
N LYS A 59 8.89 -5.15 9.53
CA LYS A 59 9.97 -6.05 9.93
C LYS A 59 10.79 -6.41 8.71
#